data_AF-A0A357HFH4-F1
#
_entry.id   AF-A0A357HFH4-F1
#
_cell.length_a   1.000
_cell.length_b   1.000
_cell.length_c   1.000
_cell.angle_alpha   90.00
_cell.angle_beta   90.00
_cell.angle_gamma   90.00
#
_symmetry.space_group_name_H-M   'P 1'
#
loop_
_entity.id
_entity.type
_entity.pdbx_description
1 polymer ?
#
loop_
_entity_poly.entity_id
_entity_poly.type
_entity_poly.pdbx_seq_one_letter_code
_entity_poly.pdbx_strand_id
1 'polypeptide(L)'
;MFDYDYIIIGSGFGGSVSALRLSEKGYKVLVIEKGKWWQSSDFPKTIWNLKKWMWLPLFRFFGFFRLSYYRHIGILSGVGVGGGSLVYANTLPIPKKSFYTSKSWSHLADWEEE
;
A
#
# COMPACT_ATOMS: atom_id res chain seq x y z
N MET A 1 -24.84 -6.85 -13.67
CA MET A 1 -23.44 -7.34 -13.74
C MET A 1 -22.58 -6.11 -13.94
N PHE A 2 -21.48 -5.96 -13.20
CA PHE A 2 -20.57 -4.84 -13.39
C PHE A 2 -19.42 -5.30 -14.28
N ASP A 3 -19.16 -4.59 -15.37
CA ASP A 3 -18.05 -4.86 -16.28
C ASP A 3 -16.91 -3.87 -16.03
N TYR A 4 -15.71 -4.40 -15.82
CA TYR A 4 -14.47 -3.65 -15.60
C TYR A 4 -13.40 -4.15 -16.57
N ASP A 5 -12.57 -3.22 -17.09
CA ASP A 5 -11.46 -3.55 -17.97
C ASP A 5 -10.27 -4.10 -17.17
N TYR A 6 -10.05 -3.56 -15.98
CA TYR A 6 -8.96 -3.95 -15.09
C TYR A 6 -9.42 -4.08 -13.64
N ILE A 7 -8.86 -5.07 -12.95
CA ILE A 7 -9.06 -5.28 -11.51
C ILE A 7 -7.69 -5.21 -10.83
N ILE A 8 -7.57 -4.31 -9.86
CA ILE A 8 -6.36 -4.12 -9.05
C ILE A 8 -6.64 -4.67 -7.66
N ILE A 9 -5.78 -5.58 -7.20
CA ILE A 9 -5.87 -6.17 -5.87
C ILE A 9 -4.85 -5.48 -4.96
N GLY A 10 -5.35 -4.71 -4.01
CA GLY A 10 -4.57 -3.90 -3.08
C GLY A 10 -4.43 -2.44 -3.56
N SER A 11 -4.59 -1.53 -2.62
CA SER A 11 -4.63 -0.08 -2.85
C SER A 11 -3.41 0.65 -2.28
N GLY A 12 -2.26 -0.04 -2.20
CA GLY A 12 -0.98 0.58 -1.83
C GLY A 12 -0.39 1.45 -2.94
N PHE A 13 0.84 1.95 -2.77
CA PHE A 13 1.52 2.83 -3.74
C PHE A 13 1.40 2.35 -5.20
N GLY A 14 1.80 1.11 -5.48
CA GLY A 14 1.70 0.55 -6.83
C GLY A 14 0.25 0.47 -7.34
N GLY A 15 -0.67 -0.05 -6.51
CA GLY A 15 -2.07 -0.20 -6.88
C GLY A 15 -2.77 1.14 -7.15
N SER A 16 -2.53 2.16 -6.32
CA SER A 16 -3.10 3.50 -6.51
C SER A 16 -2.55 4.19 -7.76
N VAL A 17 -1.25 4.09 -8.02
CA VAL A 17 -0.64 4.68 -9.23
C VAL A 17 -1.14 3.96 -10.49
N SER A 18 -1.20 2.63 -10.47
CA SER A 18 -1.77 1.86 -11.59
C SER A 18 -3.24 2.23 -11.82
N ALA A 19 -4.04 2.34 -10.76
CA ALA A 19 -5.46 2.73 -10.86
C ALA A 19 -5.61 4.11 -11.50
N LEU A 20 -4.80 5.08 -11.05
CA LEU A 20 -4.79 6.42 -11.62
C LEU A 20 -4.45 6.40 -13.11
N ARG A 21 -3.31 5.81 -13.49
CA ARG A 21 -2.85 5.80 -14.89
C ARG A 21 -3.78 5.06 -15.84
N LEU A 22 -4.39 3.96 -15.39
CA LEU A 22 -5.39 3.25 -16.19
C LEU A 22 -6.68 4.05 -16.34
N SER A 23 -7.14 4.70 -15.26
CA SER A 23 -8.34 5.53 -15.31
C SER A 23 -8.15 6.78 -16.17
N GLU A 24 -6.97 7.42 -16.13
CA GLU A 24 -6.60 8.55 -17.01
C GLU A 24 -6.64 8.17 -18.51
N LYS A 25 -6.39 6.90 -18.83
CA LYS A 25 -6.52 6.35 -20.19
C LYS A 25 -7.97 6.02 -20.58
N GLY A 26 -8.94 6.23 -19.69
CA GLY A 26 -10.37 6.00 -19.94
C GLY A 26 -10.86 4.59 -19.64
N TYR A 27 -10.05 3.73 -19.03
CA TYR A 27 -10.46 2.38 -18.64
C TYR A 27 -11.35 2.38 -17.39
N LYS A 28 -12.28 1.42 -17.31
CA LYS A 28 -13.05 1.11 -16.10
C LYS A 28 -12.22 0.23 -15.18
N VAL A 29 -11.76 0.80 -14.07
CA VAL A 29 -10.87 0.12 -13.12
C VAL A 29 -11.59 -0.17 -11.81
N LEU A 30 -11.56 -1.43 -11.37
CA LEU A 30 -11.98 -1.83 -10.03
C LEU A 30 -10.76 -1.98 -9.14
N VAL A 31 -10.75 -1.34 -7.97
CA VAL A 31 -9.74 -1.56 -6.93
C VAL A 31 -10.38 -2.30 -5.77
N ILE A 32 -9.80 -3.44 -5.38
CA ILE A 32 -10.24 -4.24 -4.25
C ILE A 32 -9.20 -4.16 -3.14
N GLU A 33 -9.62 -3.67 -1.98
CA GLU A 33 -8.79 -3.57 -0.78
C GLU A 33 -9.41 -4.39 0.35
N LYS A 34 -8.59 -5.11 1.13
CA LYS A 34 -9.07 -5.96 2.23
C LYS A 34 -9.46 -5.15 3.46
N GLY A 35 -8.79 -4.02 3.67
CA GLY A 35 -9.01 -3.14 4.81
C GLY A 35 -10.07 -2.08 4.56
N LYS A 36 -10.29 -1.22 5.55
CA LYS A 36 -11.25 -0.12 5.48
C LYS A 36 -10.67 1.08 4.73
N TRP A 37 -11.56 1.92 4.22
CA TRP A 37 -11.21 3.28 3.85
C TRP A 37 -11.24 4.15 5.11
N TRP A 38 -10.06 4.47 5.64
CA TRP A 38 -9.93 5.30 6.84
C TRP A 38 -10.03 6.79 6.48
N GLN A 39 -10.94 7.50 7.15
CA GLN A 39 -10.97 8.96 7.17
C GLN A 39 -10.19 9.47 8.38
N SER A 40 -9.79 10.74 8.37
CA SER A 40 -9.03 11.37 9.46
C SER A 40 -9.71 11.22 10.83
N SER A 41 -11.05 11.22 10.88
CA SER A 41 -11.84 11.04 12.10
C SER A 41 -11.94 9.59 12.58
N ASP A 42 -11.65 8.61 11.73
CA ASP A 42 -11.77 7.18 12.07
C ASP A 42 -10.60 6.69 12.92
N PHE A 43 -9.42 7.30 12.73
CA PHE A 43 -8.18 6.90 13.36
C PHE A 43 -8.28 6.96 14.90
N PRO A 44 -7.71 5.96 15.59
CA PRO A 44 -7.71 5.97 17.04
C PRO A 44 -6.83 7.11 17.57
N LYS A 45 -7.35 7.87 18.53
CA LYS A 45 -6.61 8.95 19.20
C LYS A 45 -5.43 8.43 20.04
N THR A 46 -5.46 7.15 20.41
CA THR A 46 -4.42 6.50 21.23
C THR A 46 -4.18 5.07 20.75
N ILE A 47 -2.95 4.58 20.91
CA ILE A 47 -2.56 3.20 20.56
C ILE A 47 -3.30 2.14 21.40
N TRP A 48 -3.78 2.51 22.59
CA TRP A 48 -4.51 1.64 23.49
C TRP A 48 -5.86 1.18 22.93
N ASN A 49 -6.39 1.86 21.92
CA ASN A 49 -7.54 1.35 21.16
C ASN A 49 -7.09 0.26 20.18
N LEU A 50 -6.67 -0.88 20.71
CA LEU A 50 -6.08 -1.98 19.95
C LEU A 50 -7.03 -2.52 18.87
N LYS A 51 -8.35 -2.49 19.10
CA LYS A 51 -9.37 -2.90 18.11
C LYS A 51 -9.33 -2.09 16.82
N LYS A 52 -9.07 -0.78 16.95
CA LYS A 52 -8.95 0.15 15.82
C LYS A 52 -7.50 0.33 15.35
N TRP A 53 -6.52 0.01 16.18
CA TRP A 53 -5.12 0.17 15.84
C TRP A 53 -4.57 -1.08 15.13
N MET A 54 -4.73 -2.28 15.71
CA MET A 54 -4.18 -3.52 15.18
C MET A 54 -5.11 -4.23 14.18
N TRP A 55 -4.52 -4.79 13.13
CA TRP A 55 -5.15 -5.77 12.26
C TRP A 55 -4.88 -7.18 12.78
N LEU A 56 -5.83 -7.72 13.55
CA LEU A 56 -5.85 -9.09 14.04
C LEU A 56 -7.27 -9.66 13.90
N PRO A 57 -7.65 -10.13 12.69
CA PRO A 57 -9.01 -10.57 12.39
C PRO A 57 -9.54 -11.68 13.32
N LEU A 58 -8.65 -12.55 13.83
CA LEU A 58 -9.02 -13.62 14.76
C LEU A 58 -9.67 -13.10 16.05
N PHE A 59 -9.27 -11.89 16.49
CA PHE A 59 -9.86 -11.20 17.64
C PHE A 59 -10.92 -10.16 17.24
N ARG A 60 -11.32 -10.15 15.96
CA ARG A 60 -12.18 -9.12 15.35
C ARG A 60 -11.57 -7.70 15.43
N PHE A 61 -10.25 -7.60 15.44
CA PHE A 61 -9.55 -6.32 15.40
C PHE A 61 -9.24 -6.01 13.93
N PHE A 62 -9.84 -4.93 13.43
CA PHE A 62 -9.78 -4.53 12.03
C PHE A 62 -9.19 -3.13 11.92
N GLY A 63 -8.08 -2.93 12.62
CA GLY A 63 -7.29 -1.70 12.58
C GLY A 63 -6.42 -1.59 11.33
N PHE A 64 -5.74 -0.47 11.17
CA PHE A 64 -4.93 -0.19 9.98
C PHE A 64 -3.49 -0.72 10.07
N PHE A 65 -3.01 -1.11 11.25
CA PHE A 65 -1.63 -1.52 11.48
C PHE A 65 -1.51 -3.04 11.63
N ARG A 66 -0.74 -3.70 10.77
CA ARG A 66 -0.48 -5.15 10.83
C ARG A 66 1.00 -5.40 11.07
N LEU A 67 1.27 -6.20 12.09
CA LEU A 67 2.59 -6.75 12.38
C LEU A 67 2.58 -8.26 12.13
N SER A 68 3.44 -8.71 11.22
CA SER A 68 3.61 -10.14 10.91
C SER A 68 4.97 -10.59 11.40
N TYR A 69 5.00 -11.60 12.27
CA TYR A 69 6.22 -12.15 12.83
C TYR A 69 6.64 -13.40 12.05
N TYR A 70 7.90 -13.43 11.66
CA TYR A 70 8.59 -14.59 11.11
C TYR A 70 9.79 -14.91 12.00
N ARG A 71 10.43 -16.07 11.78
CA ARG A 71 11.52 -16.58 12.64
C ARG A 71 12.61 -15.54 12.96
N HIS A 72 12.96 -14.69 11.98
CA HIS A 72 14.07 -13.75 12.08
C HIS A 72 13.68 -12.29 11.83
N ILE A 73 12.42 -12.02 11.46
CA ILE A 73 12.01 -10.69 11.02
C ILE A 73 10.56 -10.40 11.42
N GLY A 74 10.32 -9.19 11.90
CA GLY A 74 8.99 -8.61 12.02
C GLY A 74 8.72 -7.67 10.85
N ILE A 75 7.58 -7.84 10.18
CA ILE A 75 7.18 -7.00 9.05
C ILE A 75 6.00 -6.13 9.48
N LEU A 76 6.19 -4.82 9.38
CA LEU A 76 5.13 -3.82 9.55
C LEU A 76 4.48 -3.52 8.20
N SER A 77 3.15 -3.53 8.19
CA SER A 77 2.37 -3.26 6.98
C SER A 77 1.06 -2.55 7.32
N GLY A 78 0.60 -1.71 6.41
CA GLY A 78 -0.71 -1.07 6.50
C GLY A 78 -1.81 -1.93 5.89
N VAL A 79 -3.03 -1.84 6.43
CA VAL A 79 -4.23 -2.52 5.93
C VAL A 79 -5.38 -1.53 5.83
N GLY A 80 -5.82 -1.26 4.61
CA GLY A 80 -6.82 -0.23 4.32
C GLY A 80 -6.53 0.49 3.02
N VAL A 81 -7.45 1.34 2.59
CA VAL A 81 -7.29 2.14 1.37
C VAL A 81 -6.05 3.02 1.51
N GLY A 82 -5.04 2.83 0.65
CA GLY A 82 -3.71 3.44 0.75
C GLY A 82 -2.60 2.46 1.18
N GLY A 83 -2.97 1.33 1.78
CA GLY A 83 -2.04 0.27 2.18
C GLY A 83 -0.93 0.79 3.11
N GLY A 84 0.33 0.60 2.71
CA GLY A 84 1.50 1.03 3.49
C GLY A 84 1.56 2.55 3.75
N SER A 85 0.91 3.38 2.92
CA SER A 85 0.90 4.83 3.12
C SER A 85 0.15 5.25 4.40
N LEU A 86 -0.68 4.38 4.98
CA LEU A 86 -1.37 4.64 6.25
C LEU A 86 -0.44 4.56 7.47
N VAL A 87 0.74 3.94 7.32
CA VAL A 87 1.65 3.62 8.44
C VAL A 87 3.08 4.07 8.21
N TYR A 88 3.46 4.42 6.99
CA TYR A 88 4.82 4.88 6.68
C TYR A 88 5.12 6.25 7.30
N ALA A 89 6.40 6.54 7.52
CA ALA A 89 6.86 7.75 8.17
C ALA A 89 6.99 8.96 7.22
N ASN A 90 6.37 8.92 6.04
CA ASN A 90 6.48 9.94 5.01
C ASN A 90 7.93 10.31 4.59
N THR A 91 8.85 9.34 4.67
CA THR A 91 10.22 9.50 4.20
C THR A 91 10.31 9.08 2.74
N LEU A 92 10.77 9.99 1.87
CA LEU A 92 10.86 9.79 0.43
C LEU A 92 12.31 10.03 -0.05
N PRO A 93 13.28 9.20 0.37
CA PRO A 93 14.66 9.34 -0.10
C PRO A 93 14.73 8.98 -1.58
N ILE A 94 15.33 9.85 -2.38
CA ILE A 94 15.64 9.55 -3.77
C ILE A 94 16.87 8.64 -3.80
N PRO A 95 16.81 7.47 -4.46
CA PRO A 95 17.96 6.59 -4.61
C PRO A 95 19.15 7.30 -5.28
N LYS A 96 20.37 6.90 -4.92
CA LYS A 96 21.60 7.37 -5.58
C LYS A 96 21.75 6.69 -6.94
N LYS A 97 22.55 7.29 -7.84
CA LYS A 97 22.91 6.74 -9.16
C LYS A 97 23.31 5.26 -9.17
N SER A 98 23.98 4.78 -8.12
CA SER A 98 24.36 3.37 -7.97
C SER A 98 23.16 2.41 -7.95
N PHE A 99 21.99 2.86 -7.50
CA PHE A 99 20.76 2.09 -7.54
C PHE A 99 20.25 1.96 -8.98
N TYR A 100 20.09 3.08 -9.70
CA TYR A 100 19.58 3.08 -11.08
C TYR A 100 20.49 2.29 -12.03
N THR A 101 21.80 2.37 -11.84
CA THR A 101 22.81 1.69 -12.67
C THR A 101 23.10 0.24 -12.27
N SER A 102 22.38 -0.31 -11.27
CA SER A 102 22.60 -1.68 -10.81
C SER A 102 22.41 -2.70 -11.94
N LYS A 103 23.40 -3.57 -12.11
CA LYS A 103 23.43 -4.62 -13.16
C LYS A 103 22.19 -5.52 -13.16
N SER A 104 21.52 -5.66 -12.01
CA SER A 104 20.31 -6.47 -11.87
C SER A 104 19.14 -6.00 -12.72
N TRP A 105 19.05 -4.71 -13.08
CA TRP A 105 17.90 -4.17 -13.81
C TRP A 105 18.22 -3.03 -14.79
N SER A 106 19.45 -2.49 -14.79
CA SER A 106 19.80 -1.34 -15.64
C SER A 106 19.72 -1.61 -17.15
N HIS A 107 19.64 -2.87 -17.56
CA HIS A 107 19.46 -3.26 -18.96
C HIS A 107 18.00 -3.15 -19.43
N LEU A 108 17.05 -2.89 -18.54
CA LEU A 108 15.61 -2.80 -18.87
C LEU A 108 15.20 -1.41 -19.35
N ALA A 109 15.77 -0.35 -18.78
CA ALA A 109 15.48 1.05 -19.09
C ALA A 109 16.54 1.97 -18.45
N ASP A 110 16.58 3.23 -18.88
CA ASP A 110 17.32 4.27 -18.18
C ASP A 110 16.49 4.82 -17.02
N TRP A 111 16.54 4.13 -15.89
CA TRP A 111 15.72 4.41 -14.71
C TRP A 111 15.99 5.76 -14.03
N GLU A 112 17.08 6.47 -14.37
CA GLU A 112 17.38 7.78 -13.78
C GLU A 112 16.62 8.92 -14.49
N GLU A 113 16.23 8.72 -15.75
CA GLU A 113 15.55 9.71 -16.60
C GLU A 113 14.03 9.44 -16.78
N GLU A 114 13.52 8.32 -16.27
CA GLU A 114 12.08 7.97 -16.22
C GLU A 114 11.35 8.59 -15.03
#